data_AF-A0A355XWK9-F1
#
_entry.id   AF-A0A355XWK9-F1
#
_cell.length_a   1.000
_cell.length_b   1.000
_cell.length_c   1.000
_cell.angle_alpha   90.00
_cell.angle_beta   90.00
_cell.angle_gamma   90.00
#
_symmetry.space_group_name_H-M   'P 1'
#
loop_
_entity.id
_entity.type
_entity.pdbx_description
1 polymer ?
#
loop_
_entity_poly.entity_id
_entity_poly.type
_entity_poly.pdbx_seq_one_letter_code
_entity_poly.pdbx_strand_id
1 'polypeptide(L)' 'MQQNNELRLAWDFVEHTGTSIFLTGKAGTGKTTFLKAVKEHSSKRMIVVAPTGVAAVNANGVTIHSFFQLP' A
#
# COMPACT_ATOMS: atom_id res chain seq x y z
N MET A 1 -3.61 10.86 -19.49
CA MET A 1 -2.83 10.26 -18.39
C MET A 1 -2.32 8.92 -18.89
N GLN A 2 -1.00 8.71 -18.97
CA GLN A 2 -0.46 7.41 -19.40
C GLN A 2 -0.99 6.33 -18.46
N GLN A 3 -1.73 5.38 -19.01
CA GLN A 3 -2.32 4.28 -18.25
C GLN A 3 -1.18 3.36 -17.83
N ASN A 4 -0.75 3.44 -16.57
CA ASN A 4 0.26 2.52 -16.04
C ASN A 4 -0.40 1.15 -15.85
N ASN A 5 -0.30 0.29 -16.88
CA ASN A 5 -0.91 -1.04 -16.90
C ASN A 5 -0.48 -1.90 -15.72
N GLU A 6 0.74 -1.72 -15.19
CA GLU A 6 1.23 -2.47 -14.03
C GLU A 6 0.50 -2.08 -12.74
N LEU A 7 0.26 -0.79 -12.51
CA LEU A 7 -0.51 -0.32 -11.36
C LEU A 7 -1.99 -0.67 -11.46
N ARG A 8 -2.54 -0.72 -12.68
CA ARG A 8 -3.90 -1.22 -12.91
C ARG A 8 -3.99 -2.71 -12.58
N LEU A 9 -3.03 -3.51 -13.02
CA LEU A 9 -2.98 -4.92 -12.67
C LEU A 9 -2.86 -5.12 -11.16
N ALA A 10 -1.98 -4.35 -10.50
CA ALA A 10 -1.85 -4.38 -9.04
C ALA A 10 -3.16 -4.00 -8.34
N TRP A 11 -3.88 -2.99 -8.85
CA TRP A 11 -5.21 -2.63 -8.35
C TRP A 11 -6.19 -3.79 -8.46
N ASP A 12 -6.25 -4.45 -9.61
CA ASP A 12 -7.18 -5.56 -9.83
C ASP A 12 -6.90 -6.73 -8.89
N PHE A 13 -5.62 -7.04 -8.63
CA PHE A 13 -5.25 -8.01 -7.60
C PHE A 13 -5.69 -7.56 -6.20
N VAL A 14 -5.39 -6.31 -5.82
CA VAL A 14 -5.71 -5.78 -4.49
C VAL A 14 -7.21 -5.71 -4.25
N GLU A 15 -8.02 -5.31 -5.22
CA GLU A 15 -9.45 -5.08 -5.04
C GLU A 15 -10.26 -6.36 -5.25
N HIS A 16 -9.98 -7.12 -6.32
CA HIS A 16 -10.87 -8.18 -6.76
C HIS A 16 -10.41 -9.59 -6.36
N THR A 17 -9.26 -9.74 -5.69
CA THR A 17 -8.73 -11.06 -5.28
C THR A 17 -8.35 -11.11 -3.81
N GLY A 18 -8.07 -12.32 -3.29
CA GLY A 18 -7.48 -12.54 -1.97
C GLY A 18 -5.97 -12.80 -1.99
N THR A 19 -5.31 -12.52 -3.12
CA THR A 19 -3.91 -12.90 -3.35
C THR A 19 -2.96 -11.87 -2.74
N SER A 20 -1.95 -12.34 -2.01
CA SER A 20 -0.85 -11.49 -1.53
C SER A 20 0.05 -11.06 -2.68
N ILE A 21 0.32 -9.76 -2.79
CA ILE A 21 1.19 -9.19 -3.82
C ILE A 21 2.41 -8.50 -3.21
N PHE A 22 3.53 -8.56 -3.93
CA PHE A 22 4.73 -7.78 -3.62
C PHE A 22 4.94 -6.73 -4.73
N LEU A 23 4.62 -5.47 -4.43
CA LEU A 23 4.78 -4.35 -5.36
C LEU A 23 6.11 -3.65 -5.13
N THR A 24 7.04 -3.80 -6.08
CA THR A 24 8.36 -3.15 -6.07
C THR A 24 8.52 -2.17 -7.23
N GLY A 25 9.58 -1.37 -7.21
CA GLY A 25 9.91 -0.42 -8.27
C GLY A 25 10.89 0.65 -7.81
N LYS A 26 11.57 1.30 -8.75
CA LYS A 26 12.54 2.39 -8.47
C LYS A 26 11.91 3.57 -7.74
N ALA A 27 12.72 4.46 -7.16
CA ALA A 27 12.20 5.73 -6.62
C ALA A 27 11.44 6.52 -7.70
N GLY A 28 10.38 7.23 -7.32
CA GLY A 28 9.56 8.02 -8.26
C GLY A 28 8.57 7.23 -9.14
N THR A 29 8.44 5.91 -8.97
CA THR A 29 7.53 5.06 -9.78
C THR A 29 6.06 5.04 -9.31
N GLY A 30 5.66 5.94 -8.42
CA GLY A 30 4.25 6.07 -8.02
C GLY A 30 3.74 5.07 -6.97
N LYS A 31 4.60 4.26 -6.34
CA LYS A 31 4.20 3.30 -5.28
C LYS A 31 3.42 3.95 -4.13
N THR A 32 3.89 5.09 -3.62
CA THR A 32 3.21 5.82 -2.55
C THR A 32 1.86 6.37 -3.02
N THR A 33 1.77 6.82 -4.28
CA THR A 33 0.51 7.27 -4.89
C THR A 33 -0.48 6.11 -5.02
N PHE A 34 -0.01 4.93 -5.43
CA PHE A 34 -0.83 3.71 -5.48
C PHE A 34 -1.35 3.32 -4.10
N LEU A 35 -0.50 3.33 -3.07
CA LEU A 35 -0.93 3.02 -1.69
C LEU A 35 -2.01 3.98 -1.20
N LYS A 36 -1.91 5.29 -1.52
CA LYS A 36 -2.94 6.28 -1.19
C LYS A 36 -4.26 5.97 -1.92
N ALA A 37 -4.20 5.69 -3.21
CA ALA A 37 -5.39 5.33 -4.00
C ALA A 37 -6.08 4.07 -3.46
N VAL A 38 -5.32 3.04 -3.07
CA VAL A 38 -5.84 1.82 -2.43
C VAL A 38 -6.57 2.18 -1.12
N LYS A 39 -5.97 3.01 -0.28
CA LYS A 39 -6.58 3.43 0.99
C LYS A 39 -7.85 4.27 0.80
N GLU A 40 -7.88 5.14 -0.22
CA GLU A 40 -8.98 6.07 -0.47
C GLU A 40 -10.16 5.44 -1.20
N HIS A 41 -9.91 4.46 -2.07
CA HIS A 41 -10.92 3.97 -3.02
C HIS A 41 -11.27 2.48 -2.89
N SER A 42 -10.45 1.68 -2.21
CA SER A 42 -10.75 0.25 -2.03
C SER A 42 -11.97 0.06 -1.15
N SER A 43 -12.83 -0.90 -1.50
CA SER A 43 -13.97 -1.29 -0.65
C SER A 43 -13.53 -2.12 0.58
N LYS A 44 -12.26 -2.55 0.63
CA LYS A 44 -11.75 -3.43 1.68
C LYS A 44 -11.44 -2.68 2.96
N ARG A 45 -11.83 -3.27 4.08
CA ARG A 45 -11.31 -2.84 5.40
C ARG A 45 -9.83 -3.18 5.47
N MET A 46 -9.00 -2.20 5.76
CA MET A 46 -7.55 -2.35 5.73
C MET A 46 -6.85 -1.56 6.83
N ILE A 47 -5.62 -1.97 7.11
CA ILE A 47 -4.71 -1.32 8.04
C ILE A 47 -3.37 -1.16 7.31
N VAL A 48 -2.79 0.03 7.38
CA VAL A 48 -1.49 0.33 6.78
C VAL A 48 -0.43 0.29 7.87
N VAL A 49 0.54 -0.61 7.71
CA VAL A 49 1.67 -0.77 8.63
C VAL A 49 2.99 -0.54 7.93
N ALA A 50 3.99 -0.04 8.65
CA ALA A 50 5.34 0.17 8.15
C ALA A 50 6.41 -0.21 9.20
N PRO A 51 7.65 -0.53 8.79
CA PRO A 51 8.69 -0.97 9.74
C PRO A 51 9.27 0.17 10.59
N THR A 52 9.26 1.42 10.11
CA THR A 52 9.81 2.59 10.83
C THR A 52 8.75 3.67 11.04
N GLY A 53 8.94 4.49 12.09
CA GLY A 53 8.00 5.58 12.42
C GLY A 53 7.81 6.59 11.30
N VAL A 54 8.89 7.04 10.66
CA VAL A 54 8.82 7.99 9.53
C VAL A 54 8.04 7.42 8.35
N ALA A 55 8.24 6.13 8.03
CA ALA A 55 7.49 5.48 6.95
C ALA A 55 6.00 5.32 7.29
N ALA A 56 5.69 4.98 8.55
CA ALA A 56 4.30 4.89 9.04
C ALA A 56 3.58 6.23 8.92
N VAL A 57 4.21 7.32 9.37
CA VAL A 57 3.67 8.68 9.26
C VAL A 57 3.43 9.05 7.80
N ASN A 58 4.40 8.83 6.92
CA ASN A 58 4.27 9.15 5.49
C ASN A 58 3.16 8.35 4.79
N ALA A 59 2.85 7.16 5.28
CA ALA A 59 1.78 6.30 4.78
C ALA A 59 0.42 6.51 5.48
N ASN A 60 0.33 7.47 6.42
CA ASN A 60 -0.82 7.64 7.31
C ASN A 60 -1.24 6.32 7.99
N GLY A 61 -0.25 5.59 8.51
CA GLY A 61 -0.40 4.30 9.16
C GLY A 61 0.29 4.26 10.52
N VAL A 62 0.54 3.05 11.02
CA VAL A 62 1.22 2.79 12.29
C VAL A 62 2.43 1.87 12.06
N THR A 63 3.30 1.72 13.06
CA THR A 63 4.41 0.77 12.90
C THR A 63 3.93 -0.66 13.06
N ILE A 64 4.62 -1.61 12.44
CA ILE A 64 4.37 -3.05 12.64
C ILE A 64 4.48 -3.37 14.15
N HIS A 65 5.50 -2.84 14.82
CA HIS A 65 5.71 -3.04 16.26
C HIS A 65 4.55 -2.54 17.11
N SER A 66 4.10 -1.29 16.90
CA SER A 66 3.02 -0.72 17.71
C SER A 66 1.67 -1.37 17.41
N PHE A 67 1.44 -1.80 16.16
CA PHE A 67 0.18 -2.43 15.78
C PHE A 67 0.04 -3.83 16.38
N PHE A 68 1.08 -4.67 16.23
CA PHE A 68 1.07 -6.05 16.70
C PHE A 68 1.59 -6.22 18.14
N GLN A 69 1.92 -5.13 18.84
CA GLN A 69 2.49 -5.14 20.19
C GLN A 69 3.76 -6.00 20.28
N LEU A 70 4.61 -5.89 19.26
CA LEU A 70 5.88 -6.62 19.21
C LEU A 70 6.93 -5.93 20.10
N PRO A 71 7.82 -6.70 20.74
CA PRO A 71 8.91 -6.17 21.57
C PRO A 71 9.94 -5.37 20.77
#